data_AF-A0A936BGY3-F1
#
_entry.id   AF-A0A936BGY3-F1
#
_cell.length_a   1.000
_cell.length_b   1.000
_cell.length_c   1.000
_cell.angle_alpha   90.00
_cell.angle_beta   90.00
_cell.angle_gamma   90.00
#
_symmetry.space_group_name_H-M   'P 1'
#
loop_
_entity.id
_entity.type
_entity.pdbx_description
1 polymer ?
#
loop_
_entity_poly.entity_id
_entity_poly.type
_entity_poly.pdbx_seq_one_letter_code
_entity_poly.pdbx_strand_id
1 'polypeptide(L)'
;MDTFWVAHAGVDPVKLLEKYPSRWRLLHLKDIRLGAAVAVTRSAPREDNVALGSGQIDWPAFLRAAERAGVEYYFIEDEGAIPSETIPASLRYLHSLQY
;
A
#
# COMPACT_ATOMS: atom_id res chain seq x y z
N MET A 1 -2.03 -8.13 -4.76
CA MET A 1 -2.44 -6.78 -5.22
C MET A 1 -1.39 -5.80 -4.75
N ASP A 2 -1.11 -4.78 -5.54
CA ASP A 2 -0.20 -3.70 -5.17
C ASP A 2 -1.01 -2.45 -4.80
N THR A 3 -0.85 -1.97 -3.57
CA THR A 3 -1.64 -0.82 -3.06
C THR A 3 -1.27 0.50 -3.73
N PHE A 4 -0.01 0.71 -4.09
CA PHE A 4 0.45 1.91 -4.76
C PHE A 4 -0.17 2.01 -6.14
N TRP A 5 -0.09 0.95 -6.95
CA TRP A 5 -0.59 1.01 -8.33
C TRP A 5 -2.11 1.10 -8.39
N VAL A 6 -2.81 0.51 -7.43
CA VAL A 6 -4.27 0.65 -7.31
C VAL A 6 -4.65 2.09 -6.97
N ALA A 7 -3.98 2.71 -6.00
CA ALA A 7 -4.24 4.10 -5.62
C ALA A 7 -3.79 5.11 -6.69
N HIS A 8 -2.65 4.87 -7.34
CA HIS A 8 -2.16 5.67 -8.47
C HIS A 8 -3.15 5.64 -9.63
N ALA A 9 -3.84 4.52 -9.87
CA ALA A 9 -4.92 4.42 -10.84
C ALA A 9 -6.24 5.09 -10.39
N GLY A 10 -6.27 5.73 -9.21
CA GLY A 10 -7.46 6.38 -8.65
C GLY A 10 -8.47 5.40 -8.06
N VAL A 11 -8.07 4.15 -7.82
CA VAL A 11 -8.93 3.11 -7.26
C VAL A 11 -8.63 2.97 -5.77
N ASP A 12 -9.68 2.85 -4.98
CA ASP A 12 -9.58 2.57 -3.55
C ASP A 12 -9.21 1.09 -3.32
N PRO A 13 -8.05 0.77 -2.74
CA PRO A 13 -7.62 -0.60 -2.53
C PRO A 13 -8.46 -1.36 -1.48
N VAL A 14 -9.10 -0.67 -0.53
CA VAL A 14 -10.03 -1.29 0.43
C VAL A 14 -11.26 -1.81 -0.32
N LYS A 15 -11.87 -0.96 -1.15
CA LYS A 15 -13.03 -1.36 -1.97
C LYS A 15 -12.69 -2.47 -2.95
N LEU A 16 -11.46 -2.50 -3.46
CA LEU A 16 -11.02 -3.54 -4.38
C LEU A 16 -10.83 -4.91 -3.69
N LEU A 17 -10.36 -4.92 -2.44
CA LEU A 17 -10.36 -6.12 -1.59
C LEU A 17 -11.79 -6.62 -1.35
N GLU A 18 -12.68 -5.73 -0.90
CA GLU A 18 -14.08 -6.07 -0.56
C GLU A 18 -14.89 -6.54 -1.76
N LYS A 19 -14.60 -6.03 -2.96
CA LYS A 19 -15.24 -6.47 -4.20
C LYS A 19 -14.84 -7.90 -4.59
N TYR A 20 -13.63 -8.35 -4.24
CA TYR A 20 -13.09 -9.64 -4.67
C TYR A 20 -12.38 -10.39 -3.52
N PRO A 21 -13.05 -10.68 -2.39
CA PRO A 21 -12.40 -11.11 -1.16
C PRO A 21 -11.53 -12.37 -1.34
N SER A 22 -12.03 -13.40 -2.04
CA SER A 22 -11.31 -14.66 -2.23
C SER A 22 -10.22 -14.64 -3.31
N ARG A 23 -10.03 -13.52 -4.02
CA ARG A 23 -9.04 -13.42 -5.11
C ARG A 23 -7.63 -13.07 -4.62
N TRP A 24 -7.52 -12.55 -3.41
CA TRP A 24 -6.27 -11.95 -2.92
C TRP A 24 -5.60 -12.88 -1.91
N ARG A 25 -4.48 -13.48 -2.30
CA ARG A 25 -3.64 -14.28 -1.39
C ARG A 25 -2.37 -13.57 -0.96
N LEU A 26 -1.85 -12.68 -1.82
CA LEU A 26 -0.61 -11.94 -1.61
C LEU A 26 -0.82 -10.45 -1.88
N LEU A 27 -0.20 -9.59 -1.07
CA LEU A 27 -0.22 -8.14 -1.19
C LEU A 27 1.19 -7.56 -1.19
N HIS A 28 1.42 -6.57 -2.06
CA HIS A 28 2.54 -5.65 -1.96
C HIS A 28 2.04 -4.39 -1.24
N LEU A 29 2.65 -4.10 -0.09
CA LEU A 29 2.37 -2.93 0.72
C LEU A 29 3.33 -1.83 0.28
N LYS A 30 2.77 -0.88 -0.47
CA LYS A 30 3.44 0.30 -0.98
C LYS A 30 2.55 1.50 -0.73
N ASP A 31 3.07 2.52 -0.08
CA ASP A 31 2.34 3.76 0.13
C ASP A 31 2.67 4.76 -0.96
N ILE A 32 1.70 5.63 -1.25
CA ILE A 32 1.83 6.66 -2.27
C ILE A 32 1.76 8.03 -1.60
N ARG A 33 2.70 8.91 -1.94
CA ARG A 33 2.81 10.25 -1.39
C ARG A 33 1.46 10.98 -1.45
N LEU A 34 1.14 11.67 -0.36
CA LEU A 34 -0.06 12.49 -0.29
C LEU A 34 -0.08 13.52 -1.43
N GLY A 35 -1.16 13.50 -2.22
CA GLY A 35 -1.33 14.41 -3.35
C GLY A 35 -0.54 14.03 -4.61
N ALA A 36 -0.01 12.80 -4.68
CA ALA A 36 0.50 12.25 -5.93
C ALA A 36 -0.59 12.26 -7.03
N ALA A 37 -0.16 12.43 -8.28
CA ALA A 37 -1.07 12.46 -9.41
C ALA A 37 -1.72 11.09 -9.62
N VAL A 38 -3.01 11.09 -9.97
CA VAL A 38 -3.72 9.88 -10.40
C VAL A 38 -3.51 9.69 -11.90
N ALA A 39 -2.98 8.55 -12.30
CA ALA A 39 -2.79 8.19 -13.70
C ALA A 39 -2.79 6.66 -13.93
N VAL A 40 -3.33 6.23 -15.07
CA VAL A 40 -3.24 4.82 -15.52
C VAL A 40 -2.03 4.70 -16.45
N THR A 41 -0.84 4.57 -15.85
CA THR A 41 0.45 4.49 -16.56
C THR A 41 1.29 3.33 -16.01
N ARG A 42 2.43 3.07 -16.67
CA ARG A 42 3.41 2.06 -16.24
C ARG A 42 4.57 2.67 -15.42
N SER A 43 4.46 3.94 -15.05
CA SER A 43 5.52 4.68 -14.38
C SER A 43 4.94 5.78 -13.52
N ALA A 44 5.51 5.95 -12.34
CA ALA A 44 5.22 7.06 -11.44
C ALA A 44 6.54 7.72 -11.02
N PRO A 45 6.53 9.01 -10.63
CA PRO A 45 7.69 9.65 -10.03
C PRO A 45 8.22 8.86 -8.83
N ARG A 46 9.54 8.79 -8.68
CA ARG A 46 10.15 7.95 -7.64
C ARG A 46 9.86 8.51 -6.24
N GLU A 47 9.71 9.83 -6.14
CA GLU A 47 9.30 10.57 -4.94
C GLU A 47 7.88 10.27 -4.47
N ASP A 48 7.05 9.64 -5.31
CA ASP A 48 5.72 9.21 -4.90
C ASP A 48 5.74 7.92 -4.09
N ASN A 49 6.83 7.15 -4.15
CA ASN A 49 7.04 5.99 -3.29
C ASN A 49 7.55 6.46 -1.93
N VAL A 50 6.71 6.33 -0.91
CA VAL A 50 7.02 6.79 0.45
C VAL A 50 6.84 5.66 1.45
N ALA A 51 7.43 5.82 2.63
CA ALA A 51 7.30 4.84 3.71
C ALA A 51 5.82 4.65 4.10
N LEU A 52 5.46 3.43 4.48
CA LEU A 52 4.11 3.12 4.95
C LEU A 52 3.72 4.06 6.11
N GLY A 53 2.53 4.66 6.01
CA GLY A 53 2.01 5.60 7.01
C GLY A 53 2.40 7.06 6.80
N SER A 54 3.24 7.35 5.79
CA SER A 54 3.59 8.72 5.40
C SER A 54 2.91 9.17 4.09
N GLY A 55 2.18 8.26 3.44
CA GLY A 55 1.41 8.56 2.24
C GLY A 55 -0.08 8.74 2.52
N GLN A 56 -0.90 8.31 1.57
CA GLN A 56 -2.35 8.52 1.58
C GLN A 56 -3.18 7.24 1.71
N ILE A 57 -2.55 6.06 1.82
CA ILE A 57 -3.30 4.82 2.09
C ILE A 57 -3.73 4.77 3.56
N ASP A 58 -5.02 4.53 3.81
CA ASP A 58 -5.54 4.20 5.15
C ASP A 58 -5.15 2.76 5.50
N TRP A 59 -3.96 2.58 6.06
CA TRP A 59 -3.42 1.27 6.40
C TRP A 59 -4.26 0.49 7.42
N PRO A 60 -4.76 1.07 8.53
CA PRO A 60 -5.67 0.36 9.43
C PRO A 60 -6.92 -0.18 8.73
N ALA A 61 -7.58 0.62 7.89
CA ALA A 61 -8.76 0.17 7.15
C ALA A 61 -8.39 -0.93 6.12
N PHE A 62 -7.28 -0.73 5.41
CA PHE A 62 -6.78 -1.68 4.42
C PHE A 62 -6.42 -3.03 5.02
N LEU A 63 -5.65 -3.06 6.10
CA LEU A 63 -5.20 -4.30 6.71
C LEU A 63 -6.38 -5.07 7.34
N ARG A 64 -7.35 -4.39 7.97
CA ARG A 64 -8.61 -5.02 8.40
C ARG A 64 -9.38 -5.65 7.24
N ALA A 65 -9.45 -4.97 6.09
CA ALA A 65 -10.13 -5.51 4.91
C ALA A 65 -9.36 -6.71 4.32
N ALA A 66 -8.03 -6.65 4.33
CA ALA A 66 -7.17 -7.74 3.87
C ALA A 66 -7.31 -8.99 4.73
N GLU A 67 -7.38 -8.83 6.06
CA GLU A 67 -7.65 -9.91 7.00
C GLU A 67 -9.02 -10.55 6.75
N ARG A 68 -10.08 -9.74 6.61
CA ARG A 68 -11.44 -10.23 6.27
C ARG A 68 -11.48 -10.95 4.92
N ALA A 69 -10.65 -10.53 3.97
CA ALA A 69 -10.53 -11.17 2.65
C ALA A 69 -9.73 -12.49 2.70
N GLY A 70 -9.05 -12.82 3.80
CA GLY A 70 -8.25 -14.03 3.91
C GLY A 70 -6.94 -13.97 3.15
N VAL A 71 -6.33 -12.78 3.09
CA VAL A 71 -4.96 -12.59 2.57
C VAL A 71 -3.96 -13.25 3.50
N GLU A 72 -3.02 -14.00 2.93
CA GLU A 72 -2.04 -14.81 3.68
C GLU A 72 -0.65 -14.18 3.72
N TYR A 73 -0.27 -13.45 2.67
CA TYR A 73 1.09 -12.93 2.51
C TYR A 73 1.12 -11.43 2.25
N TYR A 74 2.01 -10.74 2.97
CA TYR A 74 2.20 -9.30 2.91
C TYR A 74 3.69 -9.03 2.70
N PHE A 75 4.03 -8.27 1.67
CA PHE A 75 5.39 -7.88 1.35
C PHE A 75 5.50 -6.36 1.36
N ILE A 76 6.41 -5.81 2.16
CA ILE A 76 6.80 -4.41 2.00
C ILE A 76 7.61 -4.34 0.70
N GLU A 77 7.17 -3.52 -0.23
CA GLU A 77 7.93 -3.23 -1.45
C GLU A 77 8.32 -1.75 -1.43
N ASP A 78 9.56 -1.46 -1.77
CA ASP A 78 10.09 -0.10 -1.77
C ASP A 78 10.94 0.13 -3.03
N GLU A 79 10.42 0.93 -3.94
CA GLU A 79 11.10 1.36 -5.17
C GLU A 79 11.55 2.84 -5.07
N GLY A 80 11.47 3.43 -3.88
CA GLY A 80 11.81 4.81 -3.58
C GLY A 80 13.30 5.08 -3.62
N ALA A 81 13.68 6.35 -3.39
CA ALA A 81 15.07 6.82 -3.51
C ALA A 81 16.01 6.28 -2.42
N ILE A 82 15.48 5.99 -1.23
CA ILE A 82 16.25 5.70 -0.02
C ILE A 82 15.70 4.48 0.78
N PRO A 83 15.62 3.27 0.18
CA PRO A 83 15.03 2.08 0.84
C PRO A 83 15.66 1.74 2.20
N SER A 84 16.94 2.07 2.40
CA SER A 84 17.66 1.88 3.67
C SER A 84 17.05 2.66 4.83
N GLU A 85 16.30 3.74 4.56
CA GLU A 85 15.63 4.56 5.56
C GLU A 85 14.12 4.29 5.60
N THR A 86 13.50 4.14 4.42
CA THR A 86 12.04 4.00 4.28
C THR A 86 11.54 2.61 4.65
N ILE A 87 12.30 1.53 4.43
CA ILE A 87 11.92 0.19 4.89
C ILE A 87 11.87 0.13 6.44
N PRO A 88 12.93 0.55 7.18
CA PRO A 88 12.85 0.62 8.64
C PRO A 88 11.71 1.50 9.16
N ALA A 89 11.42 2.63 8.49
CA ALA A 89 10.31 3.49 8.86
C ALA A 89 8.95 2.79 8.68
N SER A 90 8.77 2.09 7.56
CA SER A 90 7.56 1.30 7.27
C SER A 90 7.34 0.19 8.29
N LEU A 91 8.40 -0.53 8.68
CA LEU A 91 8.32 -1.56 9.72
C LEU A 91 7.92 -0.98 11.08
N ARG A 92 8.53 0.15 11.49
CA ARG A 92 8.16 0.84 12.73
C ARG A 92 6.70 1.27 12.72
N TYR A 93 6.22 1.81 11.61
CA TYR A 93 4.82 2.20 11.45
C TYR A 93 3.90 0.99 11.60
N LEU A 94 4.13 -0.10 10.85
CA LEU A 94 3.32 -1.32 10.94
C LEU A 94 3.30 -1.91 12.35
N HIS A 95 4.44 -1.93 13.05
CA HIS A 95 4.53 -2.40 14.44
C HIS A 95 3.76 -1.52 15.43
N SER A 96 3.53 -0.24 15.09
CA SER A 96 2.76 0.68 15.93
C SER A 96 1.25 0.58 15.74
N LEU A 97 0.79 -0.06 14.67
CA LEU A 97 -0.63 -0.12 14.36
C LEU A 97 -1.37 -1.07 15.31
N GLN A 98 -2.51 -0.60 15.79
CA GLN A 98 -3.56 -1.42 16.38
C GLN A 98 -4.78 -1.28 15.47
N TYR A 99 -5.20 -2.36 14.83
CA TYR A 99 -6.30 -2.32 13.87
C TYR A 99 -7.19 -3.55 13.95
#